data_AF-A0AAV8WZH8-F1
#
_entry.id   AF-A0AAV8WZH8-F1
#
_cell.length_a   1.000
_cell.length_b   1.000
_cell.length_c   1.000
_cell.angle_alpha   90.00
_cell.angle_beta   90.00
_cell.angle_gamma   90.00
#
_symmetry.space_group_name_H-M   'P 1'
#
loop_
_entity.id
_entity.type
_entity.pdbx_description
1 polymer ?
#
loop_
_entity_poly.entity_id
_entity_poly.type
_entity_poly.pdbx_seq_one_letter_code
_entity_poly.pdbx_strand_id
1 'polypeptide(L)'
;MTSTYFTILNITEINSFIVYTDNNPIKQLNRHFLEKLAFDLFEPYLKVRVSTENLPKTIKLRIHEVCNVPVPEPTTSSAVSAIGRCKICSWKKNRKTKYPCQRCQNYLCLEHVIPMCESCRHTLEEAANN
;
A
#
# COMPACT_ATOMS: atom_id res chain seq x y z
N MET A 1 0.87 34.67 -4.93
CA MET A 1 0.68 33.99 -6.23
C MET A 1 -0.09 32.66 -6.13
N THR A 2 -0.73 32.32 -5.01
CA THR A 2 -1.52 31.08 -4.88
C THR A 2 -3.02 31.29 -5.10
N SER A 3 -3.55 32.48 -4.78
CA SER A 3 -4.98 32.78 -4.89
C SER A 3 -5.52 32.67 -6.32
N THR A 4 -4.79 33.20 -7.31
CA THR A 4 -5.19 33.19 -8.72
C THR A 4 -5.34 31.79 -9.29
N TYR A 5 -4.49 30.84 -8.86
CA TYR A 5 -4.55 29.45 -9.31
C TYR A 5 -5.85 28.76 -8.88
N PHE A 6 -6.22 28.88 -7.60
CA PHE A 6 -7.47 28.29 -7.10
C PHE A 6 -8.71 28.94 -7.71
N THR A 7 -8.67 30.25 -7.96
CA THR A 7 -9.75 30.94 -8.67
C THR A 7 -9.94 30.39 -10.08
N ILE A 8 -8.86 30.17 -10.83
CA ILE A 8 -8.94 29.58 -12.17
C ILE A 8 -9.52 28.17 -12.11
N LEU A 9 -9.08 27.33 -11.16
CA LEU A 9 -9.61 25.98 -10.99
C LEU A 9 -11.13 25.99 -10.74
N ASN A 10 -11.61 26.85 -9.85
CA ASN A 10 -13.05 26.95 -9.57
C ASN A 10 -13.85 27.41 -10.78
N ILE A 11 -13.34 28.37 -11.56
CA ILE A 11 -14.01 28.82 -12.80
C ILE A 11 -14.04 27.68 -13.82
N THR A 12 -12.93 26.96 -14.00
CA THR A 12 -12.87 25.83 -14.94
C THR A 12 -13.78 24.68 -14.53
N GLU A 13 -13.93 24.41 -13.23
CA GLU A 13 -14.87 23.41 -12.72
C GLU A 13 -16.30 23.72 -13.16
N ILE A 14 -16.79 24.92 -12.85
CA ILE A 14 -18.16 25.33 -13.14
C ILE A 14 -18.43 25.26 -14.64
N ASN A 15 -17.50 25.80 -15.44
CA ASN A 15 -17.63 25.80 -16.89
C ASN A 15 -17.65 24.39 -17.47
N SER A 16 -16.77 23.50 -16.98
CA SER A 16 -16.71 22.11 -17.44
C SER A 16 -17.98 21.34 -17.04
N PHE A 17 -18.54 21.61 -15.86
CA PHE A 17 -19.78 21.00 -15.40
C PHE A 17 -20.97 21.42 -16.26
N ILE A 18 -21.09 22.71 -16.61
CA ILE A 18 -22.15 23.21 -17.49
C ILE A 18 -22.11 22.48 -18.84
N VAL A 19 -20.94 22.44 -19.48
CA VAL A 19 -20.73 21.73 -20.76
C VAL A 19 -21.05 20.24 -20.63
N TYR A 20 -20.64 19.60 -19.53
CA TYR A 20 -20.98 18.20 -19.27
C TYR A 20 -22.49 17.98 -19.15
N THR A 21 -23.20 18.83 -18.39
CA THR A 21 -24.65 18.69 -18.19
C THR A 21 -25.47 18.98 -19.45
N ASP A 22 -24.97 19.84 -20.34
CA ASP A 22 -25.65 20.14 -21.62
C ASP A 22 -25.51 18.97 -22.61
N ASN A 23 -24.33 18.34 -22.63
CA ASN A 23 -24.05 17.20 -23.52
C ASN A 23 -24.57 15.86 -23.01
N ASN A 24 -24.98 15.75 -21.74
CA ASN A 24 -25.44 14.50 -21.14
C ASN A 24 -26.89 14.62 -20.68
N PRO A 25 -27.81 13.77 -21.19
CA PRO A 25 -29.22 13.83 -20.81
C PRO A 25 -29.46 13.46 -19.33
N ILE A 26 -28.52 12.75 -18.71
CA ILE A 26 -28.59 12.35 -17.31
C ILE A 26 -27.89 13.41 -16.45
N LYS A 27 -28.70 14.16 -15.72
CA LYS A 27 -28.19 15.16 -14.77
C LYS A 27 -27.53 14.46 -13.59
N GLN A 28 -26.22 14.62 -13.46
CA GLN A 28 -25.47 14.19 -12.29
C GLN A 28 -25.27 15.36 -11.32
N LEU A 29 -25.16 15.05 -10.02
CA LEU A 29 -24.75 16.04 -9.02
C LEU A 29 -23.31 16.48 -9.29
N ASN A 30 -23.01 17.78 -9.13
CA ASN A 30 -21.66 18.33 -9.32
C ASN A 30 -20.59 17.53 -8.54
N ARG A 31 -20.91 17.11 -7.30
CA ARG A 31 -20.00 16.27 -6.49
C ARG A 31 -19.56 14.99 -7.20
N HIS A 32 -20.48 14.26 -7.83
CA HIS A 32 -20.14 13.02 -8.52
C HIS A 32 -19.35 13.26 -9.81
N PHE A 33 -19.67 14.36 -10.52
CA PHE A 33 -18.89 14.79 -11.67
C PHE A 33 -17.44 15.08 -11.28
N LEU A 34 -17.24 15.85 -10.20
CA LEU A 34 -15.91 16.16 -9.67
C LEU A 34 -15.14 14.93 -9.21
N GLU A 35 -15.80 14.02 -8.48
CA GLU A 35 -15.18 12.77 -8.04
C GLU A 35 -14.68 11.95 -9.22
N LYS A 36 -15.49 11.84 -10.28
CA LYS A 36 -15.11 11.16 -11.51
C LYS A 36 -13.98 11.90 -12.24
N LEU A 37 -14.11 13.21 -12.44
CA LEU A 37 -13.10 14.03 -13.11
C LEU A 37 -11.74 13.95 -12.40
N ALA A 38 -11.75 14.05 -11.07
CA ALA A 38 -10.55 13.90 -10.26
C ALA A 38 -9.91 12.52 -10.50
N PHE A 39 -10.71 11.45 -10.42
CA PHE A 39 -10.20 10.11 -10.67
C PHE A 39 -9.62 9.94 -12.08
N ASP A 40 -10.33 10.39 -13.12
CA ASP A 40 -9.90 10.31 -14.52
C ASP A 40 -8.56 11.05 -14.75
N LEU A 41 -8.33 12.17 -14.04
CA LEU A 41 -7.07 12.92 -14.12
C LEU A 41 -5.89 12.19 -13.48
N PHE A 42 -6.10 11.46 -12.38
CA PHE A 42 -5.00 10.82 -11.63
C PHE A 42 -4.76 9.37 -12.04
N GLU A 43 -5.76 8.67 -12.58
CA GLU A 43 -5.68 7.28 -13.01
C GLU A 43 -4.41 6.96 -13.83
N PRO A 44 -4.05 7.71 -14.90
CA PRO A 44 -2.83 7.41 -15.67
C PRO A 44 -1.55 7.53 -14.82
N TYR A 45 -1.50 8.50 -13.91
CA TYR A 45 -0.36 8.69 -13.01
C TYR A 45 -0.25 7.56 -11.98
N LEU A 46 -1.39 7.08 -11.46
CA LEU A 46 -1.43 5.97 -10.52
C LEU A 46 -0.95 4.66 -11.17
N LYS A 47 -1.35 4.41 -12.43
CA LYS A 47 -0.89 3.25 -13.22
C LYS A 47 0.62 3.26 -13.47
N VAL A 48 1.23 4.42 -13.65
CA VAL A 48 2.71 4.52 -13.74
C VAL A 48 3.35 4.32 -12.37
N ARG A 49 2.77 4.93 -11.33
CA ARG A 49 3.32 4.91 -9.96
C ARG A 49 3.34 3.52 -9.34
N VAL A 50 2.38 2.65 -9.64
CA VAL A 50 2.33 1.29 -9.08
C VAL A 50 3.52 0.43 -9.55
N SER A 51 4.03 0.71 -10.76
CA SER A 51 5.21 0.06 -11.34
C SER A 51 6.52 0.43 -10.65
N THR A 52 6.56 1.49 -9.83
CA THR A 52 7.76 1.92 -9.12
C THR A 52 8.17 0.89 -8.05
N GLU A 53 9.44 0.48 -8.05
CA GLU A 53 9.98 -0.55 -7.13
C GLU A 53 9.85 -0.15 -5.65
N ASN A 54 10.17 1.10 -5.33
CA ASN A 54 10.26 1.61 -3.95
C ASN A 54 8.92 2.01 -3.33
N LEU A 55 7.78 1.74 -3.99
CA LEU A 55 6.47 2.08 -3.45
C LEU A 55 6.06 1.06 -2.37
N PRO A 56 5.62 1.49 -1.18
CA PRO A 56 5.17 0.59 -0.13
C PRO A 56 4.05 -0.34 -0.60
N LYS A 57 4.09 -1.61 -0.18
CA LYS A 57 3.12 -2.65 -0.58
C LYS A 57 1.67 -2.25 -0.28
N THR A 58 1.41 -1.60 0.85
CA THR A 58 0.08 -1.11 1.23
C THR A 58 -0.48 -0.10 0.22
N ILE A 59 0.37 0.79 -0.28
CA ILE A 59 -0.02 1.78 -1.30
C ILE A 59 -0.20 1.11 -2.67
N LYS A 60 0.66 0.14 -3.04
CA LYS A 60 0.47 -0.65 -4.27
C LYS A 60 -0.89 -1.35 -4.28
N LEU A 61 -1.23 -2.06 -3.21
CA LEU A 61 -2.54 -2.72 -3.07
C LEU A 61 -3.69 -1.73 -3.22
N ARG A 62 -3.60 -0.57 -2.54
CA ARG A 62 -4.67 0.43 -2.65
C ARG A 62 -4.81 1.01 -4.06
N ILE A 63 -3.71 1.20 -4.78
CA ILE A 63 -3.75 1.65 -6.18
C ILE A 63 -4.40 0.57 -7.07
N HIS A 64 -4.08 -0.71 -6.87
CA HIS A 64 -4.73 -1.80 -7.60
C HIS A 64 -6.25 -1.84 -7.36
N GLU A 65 -6.69 -1.68 -6.12
CA GLU A 65 -8.12 -1.60 -5.76
C GLU A 65 -8.81 -0.42 -6.43
N VAL A 66 -8.20 0.76 -6.38
CA VAL A 66 -8.80 2.01 -6.86
C VAL A 66 -8.79 2.10 -8.39
N CYS A 67 -7.77 1.57 -9.06
CA CYS A 67 -7.68 1.54 -10.53
C CYS A 67 -8.29 0.28 -11.18
N ASN A 68 -8.89 -0.65 -10.41
CA ASN A 68 -9.36 -1.95 -10.88
C ASN A 68 -8.33 -2.72 -11.73
N VAL A 69 -7.04 -2.54 -11.43
CA VAL A 69 -5.96 -3.25 -12.12
C VAL A 69 -5.78 -4.60 -11.43
N PRO A 70 -5.79 -5.74 -12.14
CA PRO A 70 -5.59 -7.04 -11.53
C PRO A 70 -4.30 -7.02 -10.71
N VAL A 71 -4.40 -7.39 -9.43
CA VAL A 71 -3.24 -7.57 -8.57
C VAL A 71 -2.41 -8.67 -9.20
N PRO A 72 -1.14 -8.44 -9.56
CA PRO A 72 -0.28 -9.51 -10.02
C PRO A 72 -0.26 -10.58 -8.92
N GLU A 73 -0.75 -11.78 -9.26
CA GLU A 73 -0.72 -12.90 -8.34
C GLU A 73 0.69 -13.03 -7.78
N PRO A 74 0.86 -13.35 -6.47
CA PRO A 74 2.18 -13.57 -5.93
C PRO A 74 2.77 -14.77 -6.68
N THR A 75 3.61 -14.51 -7.68
CA THR A 75 4.49 -15.52 -8.24
C THR A 75 5.23 -16.09 -7.06
N THR A 76 4.90 -17.33 -6.71
CA THR A 76 5.59 -18.16 -5.74
C THR A 76 7.00 -18.42 -6.28
N SER A 77 7.84 -17.39 -6.30
CA SER A 77 9.27 -17.54 -6.58
C SER A 77 9.88 -18.18 -5.34
N SER A 78 9.99 -19.50 -5.43
CA SER A 78 10.76 -20.42 -4.63
C SER A 78 11.96 -19.76 -3.93
N ALA A 79 11.97 -19.84 -2.60
CA ALA A 79 13.16 -20.07 -1.77
C ALA A 79 14.47 -19.32 -2.10
N VAL A 80 14.43 -18.03 -2.46
CA VAL A 80 15.60 -17.17 -2.23
C VAL A 80 15.52 -16.74 -0.78
N SER A 81 16.49 -17.12 0.06
CA SER A 81 16.54 -16.76 1.48
C SER A 81 16.32 -15.26 1.67
N ALA A 82 15.07 -14.85 1.87
CA ALA A 82 14.70 -13.45 1.88
C ALA A 82 15.37 -12.82 3.10
N ILE A 83 16.29 -11.90 2.87
CA ILE A 83 16.95 -11.15 3.94
C ILE A 83 15.98 -10.05 4.37
N GLY A 84 15.42 -10.19 5.56
CA GLY A 84 14.56 -9.19 6.16
C GLY A 84 15.30 -8.26 7.12
N ARG A 85 14.56 -7.35 7.74
CA ARG A 85 15.07 -6.43 8.76
C ARG A 85 14.52 -6.84 10.12
N CYS A 86 15.36 -6.75 11.15
CA CYS A 86 14.91 -7.05 12.50
C CYS A 86 13.76 -6.12 12.92
N LYS A 87 12.62 -6.70 13.32
CA LYS A 87 11.44 -5.95 13.76
C LYS A 87 11.67 -5.12 15.03
N ILE A 88 12.56 -5.57 15.92
CA ILE A 88 12.79 -4.98 17.24
C ILE A 88 13.89 -3.90 17.18
N CYS A 89 14.84 -4.00 16.24
CA CYS A 89 15.88 -3.00 16.10
C CYS A 89 15.30 -1.63 15.72
N SER A 90 15.80 -0.58 16.37
CA SER A 90 15.59 0.80 15.93
C SER A 90 16.03 0.99 14.47
N TRP A 91 15.34 1.88 13.76
CA TRP A 91 15.64 2.25 12.38
C TRP A 91 17.10 2.67 12.17
N LYS A 92 17.75 3.28 13.18
CA LYS A 92 19.17 3.67 13.12
C LYS A 92 20.12 2.48 12.96
N LYS A 93 19.79 1.32 13.55
CA LYS A 93 20.63 0.11 13.48
C LYS A 93 20.35 -0.72 12.23
N ASN A 94 19.10 -0.72 11.74
CA ASN A 94 18.67 -1.34 10.48
C ASN A 94 19.27 -2.74 10.20
N ARG A 95 19.36 -3.59 11.23
CA ARG A 95 20.05 -4.88 11.12
C ARG A 95 19.30 -5.80 10.16
N LYS A 96 20.00 -6.28 9.13
CA LYS A 96 19.52 -7.28 8.16
C LYS A 96 19.69 -8.69 8.73
N THR A 97 18.71 -9.57 8.55
CA THR A 97 18.69 -10.90 9.17
C THR A 97 17.99 -11.91 8.27
N LYS A 98 18.38 -13.18 8.40
CA LYS A 98 17.81 -14.32 7.66
C LYS A 98 16.90 -15.20 8.53
N TYR A 99 16.67 -14.80 9.79
CA TYR A 99 15.99 -15.61 10.79
C TYR A 99 14.55 -15.10 10.99
N PRO A 100 13.55 -15.67 10.30
CA PRO A 100 12.15 -15.40 10.59
C PRO A 100 11.69 -16.16 11.84
N CYS A 101 10.85 -15.55 12.66
CA CYS A 101 10.14 -16.23 13.73
C CYS A 101 9.15 -17.24 13.15
N GLN A 102 9.19 -18.50 13.59
CA GLN A 102 8.30 -19.55 13.08
C GLN A 102 6.81 -19.23 13.29
N ARG A 103 6.45 -18.56 14.40
CA ARG A 103 5.05 -18.22 14.74
C ARG A 103 4.49 -17.03 13.96
N CYS A 104 5.29 -15.98 13.76
CA CYS A 104 4.79 -14.69 13.22
C CYS A 104 5.50 -14.22 11.95
N GLN A 105 6.44 -15.00 11.42
CA GLN A 105 7.23 -14.72 10.20
C GLN A 105 7.99 -13.37 10.20
N ASN A 106 8.07 -12.69 11.35
CA ASN A 106 8.85 -11.48 11.50
C ASN A 106 10.34 -11.82 11.58
N TYR A 107 11.18 -11.04 10.89
CA TYR A 107 12.63 -11.21 10.93
C TYR A 107 13.20 -10.66 12.24
N LEU A 108 14.12 -11.42 12.84
CA LEU A 108 14.80 -11.08 14.10
C LEU A 108 16.32 -11.23 13.94
N CYS A 109 17.10 -10.37 14.60
CA CYS A 109 18.57 -10.51 14.62
C CYS A 109 18.98 -11.46 15.75
N LEU A 110 20.18 -12.01 15.69
CA LEU A 110 20.68 -12.94 16.71
C LEU A 110 20.70 -12.35 18.13
N GLU A 111 20.75 -11.02 18.28
CA GLU A 111 20.61 -10.35 19.59
C GLU A 111 19.18 -10.42 20.17
N HIS A 112 18.17 -10.50 19.31
CA HIS A 112 16.75 -10.53 19.70
C HIS A 112 16.12 -11.92 19.55
N VAL A 113 16.88 -12.91 19.08
CA VAL A 113 16.46 -14.31 19.02
C VAL A 113 16.96 -15.00 20.27
N ILE A 114 16.05 -15.70 20.96
CA ILE A 114 16.41 -16.59 22.05
C ILE A 114 16.43 -18.01 21.46
N PRO A 115 17.59 -18.67 21.31
CA PRO A 115 17.64 -20.04 20.87
C PRO A 115 17.00 -20.94 21.93
N MET A 116 16.10 -21.82 21.50
CA MET A 116 15.38 -22.73 22.38
C MET A 116 15.44 -24.14 21.78
N CYS A 117 15.66 -25.15 22.62
CA CYS A 117 15.61 -26.54 22.17
C CYS A 117 14.15 -26.99 21.99
N GLU A 118 13.97 -28.05 21.20
CA GLU A 118 12.64 -28.54 20.83
C GLU A 118 11.82 -28.97 22.06
N SER A 119 12.46 -29.57 23.08
CA SER A 119 11.79 -29.96 24.33
C SER A 119 11.26 -28.77 25.12
N CYS A 120 12.03 -27.67 25.23
CA CYS A 120 11.58 -26.43 25.87
C CYS A 120 10.52 -25.69 25.05
N ARG A 121 10.46 -25.90 23.74
CA ARG A 121 9.41 -25.32 22.88
C ARG A 121 8.06 -25.92 23.19
N HIS A 122 7.98 -27.26 23.29
CA HIS A 122 6.74 -27.97 23.54
C HIS A 122 6.12 -27.65 24.90
N THR A 123 6.94 -27.55 25.96
CA THR A 123 6.44 -27.27 27.31
C THR A 123 5.84 -25.87 27.47
N LEU A 124 6.36 -24.87 26.74
CA LEU A 124 5.79 -23.52 26.73
C LEU A 124 4.47 -23.43 25.93
N GLU A 125 4.32 -24.22 24.88
CA GLU A 125 3.07 -24.30 24.12
C GLU A 125 1.95 -24.95 24.94
N GLU A 126 2.27 -25.96 25.74
CA GLU A 126 1.33 -26.64 26.65
C GLU A 126 0.92 -25.73 27.83
N ALA A 127 1.86 -24.97 28.40
CA ALA A 127 1.58 -24.05 29.50
C ALA A 127 0.77 -22.80 29.08
N ALA A 128 0.76 -22.45 27.79
CA ALA A 128 -0.02 -21.33 27.27
C ALA A 128 -1.47 -21.71 26.89
N ASN A 129 -1.80 -23.01 26.89
CA ASN A 129 -3.12 -23.54 26.50
C ASN A 129 -3.95 -24.07 27.70
N ASN A 130 -3.44 -23.93 28.93
CA ASN A 130 -4.17 -24.11 30.20
C ASN A 130 -4.37 -22.75 30.89
#